data_AF-A0A9W6G6I7-F1
#
_entry.id   AF-A0A9W6G6I7-F1
#
_cell.length_a   1.000
_cell.length_b   1.000
_cell.length_c   1.000
_cell.angle_alpha   90.00
_cell.angle_beta   90.00
_cell.angle_gamma   90.00
#
_symmetry.space_group_name_H-M   'P 1'
#
loop_
_entity.id
_entity.type
_entity.pdbx_description
1 polymer ?
#
loop_
_entity_poly.entity_id
_entity_poly.type
_entity_poly.pdbx_seq_one_letter_code
_entity_poly.pdbx_strand_id
1 'polypeptide(L)'
;MAVAWLDCSAGASGDMFLGALVDAGVDLAVMQEAVDALGTEPIRLRANRVTRHGLVGTKVDVEAPEVATDRRWRSIRTMLEGAALDDAARKLALGAFARLAAAEAAAHGIDEEDVHFHEVGALDSIADIVGAAAGLAALGIERVTASTVTVGGGTTRGSHGSIPLPAPAVLRVLADAAAPVVGAVPYEACTPTGAAIIAAAASDYGSMPEMIVERIGVGAGGRDPKERANLLRLVIGREVAPARRTGTAHVHRTGNGHDHEAVHGHGATGARVHDGATHEHASPAAHHGHSHSVPSAERGSPAAHGHGYSAPAHGHTSPAEDGDAHDHDHDHDHDHDHDQTASAPGRESPTRQPGHNSHAREDAPAAAQEHQNAAVPSAKPVVIETNVDDLDPRLWPAALAALLAAGASDAWLTPILMKKGRPAHTVHVLCRPEVITAVRSALVRHTTTIGMRSYEIEKYALERQYTHVDVDGHAIGVKLALEHGEVVNASVEYEDAAAAATALSRPLKVVIAQATALAAEAYRPDSGAGALPISCPHDRFRERLGFQAPAHRRPRLPR
;
A
#
# COMPACT_ATOMS: atom_id res chain seq x y z
N MET A 1 -2.75 -34.45 -23.25
CA MET A 1 -2.94 -33.38 -22.27
C MET A 1 -1.61 -32.81 -21.81
N ALA A 2 -1.14 -31.83 -22.56
CA ALA A 2 -0.26 -30.77 -22.05
C ALA A 2 -1.07 -29.92 -21.05
N VAL A 3 -0.55 -29.79 -19.83
CA VAL A 3 -1.22 -29.09 -18.73
C VAL A 3 -0.28 -28.08 -18.11
N ALA A 4 -0.85 -27.00 -17.58
CA ALA A 4 -0.12 -26.02 -16.80
C ALA A 4 -0.80 -25.72 -15.47
N TRP A 5 0.00 -25.42 -14.46
CA TRP A 5 -0.46 -24.92 -13.16
C TRP A 5 0.12 -23.54 -12.87
N LEU A 6 -0.75 -22.62 -12.45
CA LEU A 6 -0.40 -21.24 -12.09
C LEU A 6 -0.34 -21.09 -10.57
N ASP A 7 0.85 -20.76 -10.05
CA ASP A 7 1.07 -20.45 -8.64
C ASP A 7 0.78 -18.96 -8.36
N CYS A 8 -0.49 -18.61 -8.28
CA CYS A 8 -1.01 -17.30 -7.89
C CYS A 8 -0.79 -16.94 -6.40
N SER A 9 0.09 -17.64 -5.65
CA SER A 9 0.35 -17.37 -4.23
C SER A 9 1.13 -16.08 -3.97
N ALA A 10 1.82 -15.50 -4.96
CA ALA A 10 2.32 -14.12 -4.88
C ALA A 10 1.26 -13.07 -5.23
N GLY A 11 0.16 -13.49 -5.87
CA GLY A 11 -0.72 -12.65 -6.66
C GLY A 11 -0.39 -12.77 -8.16
N ALA A 12 -0.85 -11.81 -8.97
CA ALA A 12 -0.58 -11.75 -10.40
C ALA A 12 -0.90 -10.37 -11.00
N SER A 13 -0.01 -9.88 -11.84
CA SER A 13 -0.21 -8.79 -12.81
C SER A 13 0.18 -9.28 -14.22
N GLY A 14 -0.08 -8.51 -15.27
CA GLY A 14 0.23 -8.96 -16.63
C GLY A 14 1.73 -9.03 -16.92
N ASP A 15 2.54 -8.11 -16.40
CA ASP A 15 4.02 -8.19 -16.44
C ASP A 15 4.57 -9.49 -15.80
N MET A 16 3.95 -9.97 -14.71
CA MET A 16 4.23 -11.28 -14.11
C MET A 16 3.79 -12.43 -15.02
N PHE A 17 2.71 -12.29 -15.78
CA PHE A 17 2.21 -13.33 -16.68
C PHE A 17 3.06 -13.43 -17.95
N LEU A 18 3.35 -12.30 -18.60
CA LEU A 18 4.30 -12.19 -19.72
C LEU A 18 5.69 -12.74 -19.31
N GLY A 19 6.19 -12.31 -18.15
CA GLY A 19 7.45 -12.80 -17.59
C GLY A 19 7.48 -14.32 -17.38
N ALA A 20 6.40 -14.90 -16.85
CA ALA A 20 6.33 -16.35 -16.63
C ALA A 20 6.25 -17.15 -17.94
N LEU A 21 5.66 -16.59 -18.99
CA LEU A 21 5.63 -17.20 -20.32
C LEU A 21 7.00 -17.16 -21.01
N VAL A 22 7.71 -16.02 -20.96
CA VAL A 22 9.07 -15.89 -21.52
C VAL A 22 10.04 -16.82 -20.79
N ASP A 23 10.01 -16.84 -19.46
CA ASP A 23 10.89 -17.68 -18.64
C ASP A 23 10.59 -19.19 -18.84
N ALA A 24 9.34 -19.55 -19.20
CA ALA A 24 8.94 -20.89 -19.61
C ALA A 24 9.34 -21.28 -21.05
N GLY A 25 10.02 -20.40 -21.78
CA GLY A 25 10.59 -20.65 -23.10
C GLY A 25 9.77 -20.16 -24.30
N VAL A 26 8.80 -19.26 -24.10
CA VAL A 26 8.15 -18.53 -25.22
C VAL A 26 9.08 -17.42 -25.71
N ASP A 27 9.30 -17.31 -27.03
CA ASP A 27 10.04 -16.18 -27.59
C ASP A 27 9.23 -14.88 -27.42
N LEU A 28 9.87 -13.83 -26.92
CA LEU A 28 9.27 -12.50 -26.76
C LEU A 28 8.75 -11.93 -28.10
N ALA A 29 9.36 -12.33 -29.23
CA ALA A 29 8.90 -11.96 -30.56
C ALA A 29 7.45 -12.40 -30.83
N VAL A 30 7.02 -13.57 -30.35
CA VAL A 30 5.64 -14.06 -30.53
C VAL A 30 4.62 -13.17 -29.82
N MET A 31 5.00 -12.60 -28.67
CA MET A 31 4.16 -11.66 -27.93
C MET A 31 4.15 -10.27 -28.58
N GLN A 32 5.32 -9.81 -29.05
CA GLN A 32 5.46 -8.52 -29.74
C GLN A 32 4.68 -8.51 -31.07
N GLU A 33 4.85 -9.53 -31.91
CA GLU A 33 4.13 -9.68 -33.20
C GLU A 33 2.61 -9.70 -33.00
N ALA A 34 2.12 -10.36 -31.93
CA ALA A 34 0.70 -10.38 -31.60
C ALA A 34 0.18 -9.01 -31.14
N VAL A 35 0.97 -8.21 -30.41
CA VAL A 35 0.61 -6.85 -30.01
C VAL A 35 0.66 -5.89 -31.21
N ASP A 36 1.71 -5.97 -32.03
CA ASP A 36 1.86 -5.19 -33.27
C ASP A 36 0.70 -5.45 -34.26
N ALA A 37 0.16 -6.68 -34.28
CA ALA A 37 -0.94 -7.08 -35.14
C ALA A 37 -2.30 -6.39 -34.84
N LEU A 38 -2.45 -5.64 -33.73
CA LEU A 38 -3.61 -4.78 -33.50
C LEU A 38 -3.52 -3.44 -34.24
N GLY A 39 -2.33 -3.02 -34.68
CA GLY A 39 -2.13 -1.72 -35.33
C GLY A 39 -2.36 -0.51 -34.41
N THR A 40 -2.09 -0.66 -33.11
CA THR A 40 -2.12 0.43 -32.13
C THR A 40 -0.95 1.40 -32.31
N GLU A 41 -0.88 2.42 -31.45
CA GLU A 41 0.36 3.15 -31.20
C GLU A 41 1.51 2.17 -30.84
N PRO A 42 2.79 2.51 -31.15
CA PRO A 42 3.89 1.56 -30.96
C PRO A 42 4.12 1.18 -29.50
N ILE A 43 3.80 -0.06 -29.16
CA ILE A 43 4.10 -0.69 -27.86
C ILE A 43 5.37 -1.53 -28.05
N ARG A 44 6.27 -1.53 -27.06
CA ARG A 44 7.44 -2.42 -27.07
C ARG A 44 7.55 -3.23 -25.79
N LEU A 45 7.66 -4.55 -25.94
CA LEU A 45 7.95 -5.46 -24.84
C LEU A 45 9.46 -5.61 -24.64
N ARG A 46 9.93 -5.69 -23.39
CA ARG A 46 11.32 -6.01 -23.05
C ARG A 46 11.41 -7.00 -21.90
N ALA A 47 11.97 -8.18 -22.15
CA ALA A 47 12.29 -9.15 -21.11
C ALA A 47 13.61 -8.80 -20.40
N ASN A 48 13.55 -8.65 -19.07
CA ASN A 48 14.68 -8.35 -18.20
C ASN A 48 14.79 -9.42 -17.10
N ARG A 49 15.95 -10.05 -16.94
CA ARG A 49 16.16 -11.02 -15.86
C ARG A 49 16.43 -10.30 -14.55
N VAL A 50 15.63 -10.60 -13.52
CA VAL A 50 15.64 -9.92 -12.23
C VAL A 50 15.75 -10.93 -11.07
N THR A 51 15.88 -10.40 -9.85
CA THR A 51 15.82 -11.17 -8.61
C THR A 51 14.82 -10.52 -7.66
N ARG A 52 14.00 -11.34 -7.00
CA ARG A 52 13.02 -10.95 -5.95
C ARG A 52 13.32 -11.79 -4.72
N HIS A 53 13.78 -11.18 -3.63
CA HIS A 53 14.18 -11.86 -2.38
C HIS A 53 15.13 -13.08 -2.59
N GLY A 54 16.09 -12.98 -3.50
CA GLY A 54 17.03 -14.07 -3.82
C GLY A 54 16.52 -15.12 -4.80
N LEU A 55 15.23 -15.09 -5.16
CA LEU A 55 14.66 -15.92 -6.23
C LEU A 55 14.79 -15.21 -7.58
N VAL A 56 15.27 -15.92 -8.59
CA VAL A 56 15.41 -15.41 -9.96
C VAL A 56 14.10 -15.54 -10.73
N GLY A 57 13.80 -14.56 -11.58
CA GLY A 57 12.70 -14.62 -12.55
C GLY A 57 12.92 -13.62 -13.69
N THR A 58 12.02 -13.62 -14.65
CA THR A 58 11.99 -12.68 -15.77
C THR A 58 10.87 -11.66 -15.56
N LYS A 59 11.20 -10.36 -15.54
CA LYS A 59 10.21 -9.29 -15.70
C LYS A 59 10.03 -9.03 -17.20
N VAL A 60 8.81 -8.77 -17.66
CA VAL A 60 8.60 -8.08 -18.94
C VAL A 60 8.16 -6.65 -18.66
N ASP A 61 8.92 -5.70 -19.17
CA ASP A 61 8.55 -4.28 -19.18
C ASP A 61 7.75 -3.98 -20.45
N VAL A 62 6.61 -3.30 -20.30
CA VAL A 62 5.85 -2.72 -21.41
C VAL A 62 6.28 -1.26 -21.54
N GLU A 63 6.74 -0.88 -22.73
CA GLU A 63 7.03 0.51 -23.10
C GLU A 63 5.96 0.99 -24.08
N ALA A 64 4.99 1.76 -23.58
CA ALA A 64 3.94 2.39 -24.39
C ALA A 64 4.02 3.92 -24.28
N PRO A 65 3.64 4.68 -25.33
CA PRO A 65 3.55 6.14 -25.27
C PRO A 65 2.32 6.59 -24.48
N GLU A 66 2.46 7.67 -23.70
CA GLU A 66 1.30 8.37 -23.12
C GLU A 66 0.49 9.04 -24.24
N VAL A 67 -0.65 8.44 -24.62
CA VAL A 67 -1.55 8.99 -25.63
C VAL A 67 -3.00 8.93 -25.14
N ALA A 68 -3.68 10.08 -25.17
CA ALA A 68 -5.07 10.24 -24.75
C ALA A 68 -6.10 9.73 -25.79
N THR A 69 -5.79 8.64 -26.51
CA THR A 69 -6.69 8.06 -27.51
C THR A 69 -7.83 7.31 -26.82
N ASP A 70 -9.07 7.49 -27.27
CA ASP A 70 -10.21 6.76 -26.72
C ASP A 70 -10.06 5.24 -26.98
N ARG A 71 -10.15 4.45 -25.92
CA ARG A 71 -9.90 3.00 -25.87
C ARG A 71 -11.03 2.28 -25.12
N ARG A 72 -12.29 2.60 -25.48
CA ARG A 72 -13.46 1.82 -25.04
C ARG A 72 -13.36 0.34 -25.40
N TRP A 73 -14.05 -0.50 -24.62
CA TRP A 73 -14.18 -1.94 -24.90
C TRP A 73 -14.67 -2.21 -26.33
N ARG A 74 -15.71 -1.53 -26.83
CA ARG A 74 -16.19 -1.66 -28.21
C ARG A 74 -15.07 -1.51 -29.27
N SER A 75 -14.17 -0.55 -29.07
CA SER A 75 -13.01 -0.33 -29.95
C SER A 75 -11.98 -1.46 -29.82
N ILE A 76 -11.68 -1.90 -28.59
CA ILE A 76 -10.72 -2.98 -28.31
C ILE A 76 -11.21 -4.31 -28.89
N ARG A 77 -12.50 -4.65 -28.73
CA ARG A 77 -13.11 -5.81 -29.38
C ARG A 77 -12.95 -5.75 -30.89
N THR A 78 -13.25 -4.61 -31.52
CA THR A 78 -13.13 -4.45 -32.98
C THR A 78 -11.68 -4.61 -33.46
N MET A 79 -10.69 -4.12 -32.71
CA MET A 79 -9.28 -4.35 -33.00
C MET A 79 -8.90 -5.83 -32.86
N LEU A 80 -9.33 -6.51 -31.79
CA LEU A 80 -9.09 -7.95 -31.58
C LEU A 80 -9.79 -8.85 -32.62
N GLU A 81 -10.97 -8.44 -33.11
CA GLU A 81 -11.69 -9.14 -34.18
C GLU A 81 -11.04 -8.93 -35.56
N GLY A 82 -10.46 -7.75 -35.82
CA GLY A 82 -9.77 -7.43 -37.08
C GLY A 82 -8.30 -7.86 -37.15
N ALA A 83 -7.61 -8.03 -36.02
CA ALA A 83 -6.17 -8.31 -35.96
C ALA A 83 -5.77 -9.68 -36.55
N ALA A 84 -4.51 -9.80 -36.97
CA ALA A 84 -3.93 -11.04 -37.52
C ALA A 84 -3.51 -12.06 -36.43
N LEU A 85 -4.38 -12.31 -35.44
CA LEU A 85 -4.13 -13.20 -34.31
C LEU A 85 -4.53 -14.65 -34.59
N ASP A 86 -3.83 -15.60 -33.93
CA ASP A 86 -4.27 -16.98 -33.76
C ASP A 86 -5.66 -17.05 -33.07
N ASP A 87 -6.47 -18.05 -33.40
CA ASP A 87 -7.85 -18.17 -32.91
C ASP A 87 -7.93 -18.45 -31.40
N ALA A 88 -6.99 -19.20 -30.82
CA ALA A 88 -6.95 -19.44 -29.37
C ALA A 88 -6.49 -18.18 -28.63
N ALA A 89 -5.46 -17.50 -29.14
CA ALA A 89 -5.00 -16.20 -28.61
C ALA A 89 -6.11 -15.14 -28.67
N ARG A 90 -6.76 -14.97 -29.83
CA ARG A 90 -7.89 -14.05 -30.04
C ARG A 90 -9.04 -14.33 -29.07
N LYS A 91 -9.43 -15.60 -28.94
CA LYS A 91 -10.51 -16.03 -28.03
C LYS A 91 -10.17 -15.75 -26.55
N LEU A 92 -8.92 -15.98 -26.13
CA LEU A 92 -8.49 -15.74 -24.75
C LEU A 92 -8.43 -14.23 -24.45
N ALA A 93 -7.85 -13.43 -25.36
CA ALA A 93 -7.79 -11.97 -25.22
C ALA A 93 -9.19 -11.33 -25.16
N LEU A 94 -10.10 -11.69 -26.07
CA LEU A 94 -11.51 -11.29 -26.02
C LEU A 94 -12.18 -11.73 -24.71
N GLY A 95 -11.91 -12.96 -24.25
CA GLY A 95 -12.46 -13.50 -23.01
C GLY A 95 -11.98 -12.77 -21.75
N ALA A 96 -10.73 -12.29 -21.73
CA ALA A 96 -10.17 -11.50 -20.64
C ALA A 96 -10.72 -10.07 -20.63
N PHE A 97 -10.72 -9.39 -21.78
CA PHE A 97 -11.26 -8.04 -21.89
C PHE A 97 -12.77 -7.97 -21.63
N ALA A 98 -13.56 -8.95 -22.07
CA ALA A 98 -14.99 -9.00 -21.75
C ALA A 98 -15.26 -9.12 -20.24
N ARG A 99 -14.44 -9.91 -19.51
CA ARG A 99 -14.53 -10.02 -18.04
C ARG A 99 -14.20 -8.69 -17.36
N LEU A 100 -13.17 -7.98 -17.82
CA LEU A 100 -12.87 -6.63 -17.34
C LEU A 100 -14.01 -5.66 -17.65
N ALA A 101 -14.51 -5.64 -18.89
CA ALA A 101 -15.58 -4.74 -19.29
C ALA A 101 -16.85 -4.96 -18.43
N ALA A 102 -17.30 -6.20 -18.28
CA ALA A 102 -18.42 -6.53 -17.40
C ALA A 102 -18.17 -6.12 -15.93
N ALA A 103 -16.92 -6.20 -15.47
CA ALA A 103 -16.55 -5.83 -14.11
C ALA A 103 -16.52 -4.31 -13.86
N GLU A 104 -15.90 -3.54 -14.75
CA GLU A 104 -15.86 -2.08 -14.67
C GLU A 104 -17.26 -1.48 -14.92
N ALA A 105 -18.05 -2.05 -15.85
CA ALA A 105 -19.45 -1.67 -16.06
C ALA A 105 -20.27 -1.81 -14.77
N ALA A 106 -20.10 -2.94 -14.06
CA ALA A 106 -20.76 -3.18 -12.78
C ALA A 106 -20.22 -2.32 -11.63
N ALA A 107 -18.96 -1.85 -11.69
CA ALA A 107 -18.36 -0.95 -10.70
C ALA A 107 -18.79 0.52 -10.90
N HIS A 108 -18.93 0.96 -12.15
CA HIS A 108 -19.25 2.35 -12.51
C HIS A 108 -20.72 2.61 -12.85
N GLY A 109 -21.54 1.56 -13.07
CA GLY A 109 -22.95 1.69 -13.40
C GLY A 109 -23.22 2.16 -14.84
N ILE A 110 -22.36 1.73 -15.78
CA ILE A 110 -22.40 2.09 -17.21
C ILE A 110 -22.66 0.87 -18.09
N ASP A 111 -22.91 1.07 -19.39
CA ASP A 111 -23.00 -0.01 -20.37
C ASP A 111 -21.61 -0.63 -20.62
N GLU A 112 -21.56 -1.95 -20.82
CA GLU A 112 -20.31 -2.70 -21.06
C GLU A 112 -19.54 -2.14 -22.27
N GLU A 113 -20.25 -1.78 -23.34
CA GLU A 113 -19.63 -1.30 -24.58
C GLU A 113 -18.93 0.05 -24.43
N ASP A 114 -19.42 0.87 -23.49
CA ASP A 114 -18.96 2.23 -23.23
C ASP A 114 -17.92 2.29 -22.09
N VAL A 115 -17.51 1.14 -21.55
CA VAL A 115 -16.42 1.02 -20.58
C VAL A 115 -15.11 1.54 -21.14
N HIS A 116 -14.48 2.43 -20.39
CA HIS A 116 -13.10 2.89 -20.56
C HIS A 116 -12.22 2.31 -19.44
N PHE A 117 -11.07 1.73 -19.78
CA PHE A 117 -10.13 1.15 -18.80
C PHE A 117 -9.24 2.22 -18.14
N HIS A 118 -9.85 3.04 -17.27
CA HIS A 118 -9.23 4.23 -16.66
C HIS A 118 -8.12 3.95 -15.63
N GLU A 119 -8.03 2.73 -15.07
CA GLU A 119 -7.11 2.41 -13.97
C GLU A 119 -5.88 1.62 -14.40
N VAL A 120 -5.89 1.06 -15.61
CA VAL A 120 -5.07 -0.10 -15.97
C VAL A 120 -4.05 0.21 -17.08
N GLY A 121 -4.05 1.44 -17.61
CA GLY A 121 -3.23 1.83 -18.78
C GLY A 121 -3.74 1.14 -20.05
N ALA A 122 -4.44 1.87 -20.93
CA ALA A 122 -5.16 1.21 -22.02
C ALA A 122 -4.25 0.46 -23.01
N LEU A 123 -3.02 0.93 -23.23
CA LEU A 123 -2.02 0.24 -24.06
C LEU A 123 -1.31 -0.88 -23.27
N ASP A 124 -1.00 -0.66 -21.99
CA ASP A 124 -0.38 -1.66 -21.12
C ASP A 124 -1.29 -2.89 -20.94
N SER A 125 -2.59 -2.66 -20.76
CA SER A 125 -3.62 -3.70 -20.71
C SER A 125 -3.70 -4.53 -21.99
N ILE A 126 -3.56 -3.89 -23.16
CA ILE A 126 -3.54 -4.57 -24.46
C ILE A 126 -2.27 -5.42 -24.58
N ALA A 127 -1.11 -4.85 -24.22
CA ALA A 127 0.18 -5.53 -24.23
C ALA A 127 0.17 -6.79 -23.34
N ASP A 128 -0.26 -6.63 -22.10
CA ASP A 128 -0.40 -7.68 -21.09
C ASP A 128 -1.33 -8.80 -21.55
N ILE A 129 -2.57 -8.46 -21.93
CA ILE A 129 -3.60 -9.46 -22.24
C ILE A 129 -3.31 -10.17 -23.56
N VAL A 130 -2.90 -9.45 -24.61
CA VAL A 130 -2.64 -10.04 -25.93
C VAL A 130 -1.33 -10.83 -25.92
N GLY A 131 -0.27 -10.29 -25.31
CA GLY A 131 0.99 -11.01 -25.15
C GLY A 131 0.83 -12.29 -24.32
N ALA A 132 0.04 -12.24 -23.24
CA ALA A 132 -0.27 -13.43 -22.45
C ALA A 132 -1.09 -14.46 -23.22
N ALA A 133 -2.09 -14.02 -23.98
CA ALA A 133 -2.91 -14.89 -24.82
C ALA A 133 -2.10 -15.55 -25.94
N ALA A 134 -1.24 -14.80 -26.62
CA ALA A 134 -0.35 -15.31 -27.67
C ALA A 134 0.67 -16.31 -27.11
N GLY A 135 1.29 -16.01 -25.96
CA GLY A 135 2.24 -16.93 -25.33
C GLY A 135 1.59 -18.22 -24.81
N LEU A 136 0.37 -18.16 -24.28
CA LEU A 136 -0.39 -19.36 -23.90
C LEU A 136 -0.76 -20.22 -25.11
N ALA A 137 -1.18 -19.61 -26.21
CA ALA A 137 -1.47 -20.32 -27.46
C ALA A 137 -0.20 -20.99 -28.03
N ALA A 138 0.93 -20.28 -28.06
CA ALA A 138 2.21 -20.78 -28.54
C ALA A 138 2.76 -21.96 -27.70
N LEU A 139 2.39 -22.07 -26.43
CA LEU A 139 2.74 -23.21 -25.57
C LEU A 139 1.89 -24.46 -25.81
N GLY A 140 0.76 -24.36 -26.52
CA GLY A 140 -0.12 -25.49 -26.83
C GLY A 140 -0.78 -26.15 -25.61
N ILE A 141 -1.05 -25.38 -24.54
CA ILE A 141 -1.60 -25.93 -23.29
C ILE A 141 -3.08 -26.29 -23.47
N GLU A 142 -3.43 -27.56 -23.22
CA GLU A 142 -4.80 -28.07 -23.32
C GLU A 142 -5.64 -27.77 -22.05
N ARG A 143 -4.99 -27.62 -20.88
CA ARG A 143 -5.65 -27.32 -19.60
C ARG A 143 -4.78 -26.47 -18.68
N VAL A 144 -5.32 -25.36 -18.17
CA VAL A 144 -4.68 -24.54 -17.13
C VAL A 144 -5.48 -24.67 -15.83
N THR A 145 -4.80 -24.95 -14.72
CA THR A 145 -5.36 -24.92 -13.36
C THR A 145 -4.66 -23.83 -12.56
N ALA A 146 -5.39 -22.98 -11.82
CA ALA A 146 -4.78 -21.93 -11.00
C ALA A 146 -4.91 -22.21 -9.50
N SER A 147 -3.90 -21.82 -8.71
CA SER A 147 -3.98 -21.87 -7.24
C SER A 147 -4.85 -20.74 -6.67
N THR A 148 -5.06 -20.72 -5.35
CA THR A 148 -5.76 -19.63 -4.66
C THR A 148 -5.08 -18.29 -4.90
N VAL A 149 -5.80 -17.35 -5.52
CA VAL A 149 -5.26 -16.06 -5.94
C VAL A 149 -5.06 -15.16 -4.72
N THR A 150 -3.81 -14.76 -4.46
CA THR A 150 -3.55 -13.72 -3.45
C THR A 150 -3.92 -12.36 -4.05
N VAL A 151 -5.02 -11.78 -3.56
CA VAL A 151 -5.61 -10.56 -4.13
C VAL A 151 -5.10 -9.28 -3.47
N GLY A 152 -4.65 -9.35 -2.22
CA GLY A 152 -4.11 -8.21 -1.47
C GLY A 152 -5.08 -7.61 -0.45
N GLY A 153 -4.83 -6.37 -0.04
CA GLY A 153 -5.60 -5.68 0.99
C GLY A 153 -5.08 -4.28 1.30
N GLY A 154 -5.91 -3.44 1.95
CA GLY A 154 -5.59 -2.05 2.29
C GLY A 154 -6.28 -1.04 1.38
N THR A 155 -5.57 -0.02 0.91
CA THR A 155 -6.06 1.00 -0.01
C THR A 155 -4.97 1.42 -0.99
N THR A 156 -5.33 1.61 -2.27
CA THR A 156 -4.46 2.21 -3.30
C THR A 156 -4.93 3.63 -3.65
N ARG A 157 -4.25 4.27 -4.60
CA ARG A 157 -4.67 5.53 -5.22
C ARG A 157 -4.68 5.37 -6.74
N GLY A 158 -5.84 5.60 -7.35
CA GLY A 158 -6.07 5.51 -8.79
C GLY A 158 -6.83 6.73 -9.32
N SER A 159 -7.33 6.62 -10.55
CA SER A 159 -8.07 7.69 -11.24
C SER A 159 -9.33 8.14 -10.47
N HIS A 160 -9.91 7.24 -9.67
CA HIS A 160 -11.08 7.50 -8.81
C HIS A 160 -10.73 7.96 -7.39
N GLY A 161 -9.49 8.38 -7.13
CA GLY A 161 -9.04 8.83 -5.80
C GLY A 161 -8.44 7.70 -4.99
N SER A 162 -8.84 7.53 -3.72
CA SER A 162 -8.40 6.39 -2.91
C SER A 162 -9.41 5.25 -2.99
N ILE A 163 -8.91 4.05 -3.25
CA ILE A 163 -9.70 2.88 -3.65
C ILE A 163 -9.37 1.72 -2.70
N PRO A 164 -10.37 0.99 -2.17
CA PRO A 164 -10.12 -0.17 -1.33
C PRO A 164 -9.38 -1.26 -2.12
N LEU A 165 -8.54 -2.02 -1.42
CA LEU A 165 -7.90 -3.21 -1.94
C LEU A 165 -8.49 -4.46 -1.24
N PRO A 166 -8.74 -5.56 -1.99
CA PRO A 166 -8.57 -5.70 -3.44
C PRO A 166 -9.52 -4.81 -4.26
N ALA A 167 -9.07 -4.39 -5.45
CA ALA A 167 -9.83 -3.49 -6.30
C ALA A 167 -11.21 -4.08 -6.68
N PRO A 168 -12.27 -3.26 -6.84
CA PRO A 168 -13.62 -3.75 -7.14
C PRO A 168 -13.69 -4.68 -8.36
N ALA A 169 -13.00 -4.32 -9.45
CA ALA A 169 -12.92 -5.12 -10.66
C ALA A 169 -12.26 -6.49 -10.42
N VAL A 170 -11.18 -6.56 -9.63
CA VAL A 170 -10.48 -7.82 -9.28
C VAL A 170 -11.42 -8.79 -8.58
N LEU A 171 -12.19 -8.33 -7.60
CA LEU A 171 -13.13 -9.19 -6.87
C LEU A 171 -14.28 -9.66 -7.77
N ARG A 172 -14.79 -8.79 -8.65
CA ARG A 172 -15.85 -9.14 -9.60
C ARG A 172 -15.38 -10.19 -10.62
N VAL A 173 -14.26 -9.94 -11.31
CA VAL A 173 -13.67 -10.86 -12.30
C VAL A 173 -13.41 -12.25 -11.70
N LEU A 174 -12.88 -12.31 -10.48
CA LEU A 174 -12.57 -13.58 -9.81
C LEU A 174 -13.83 -14.26 -9.26
N ALA A 175 -14.84 -13.52 -8.80
CA ALA A 175 -16.13 -14.08 -8.38
C ALA A 175 -16.91 -14.68 -9.56
N ASP A 176 -16.98 -13.98 -10.69
CA ASP A 176 -17.68 -14.44 -11.90
C ASP A 176 -16.98 -15.67 -12.53
N ALA A 177 -15.67 -15.83 -12.28
CA ALA A 177 -14.88 -17.02 -12.64
C ALA A 177 -14.87 -18.12 -11.56
N ALA A 178 -15.58 -17.95 -10.44
CA ALA A 178 -15.59 -18.83 -9.26
C ALA A 178 -14.18 -19.13 -8.67
N ALA A 179 -13.22 -18.22 -8.86
CA ALA A 179 -11.84 -18.39 -8.41
C ALA A 179 -11.72 -18.24 -6.87
N PRO A 180 -11.02 -19.15 -6.17
CA PRO A 180 -10.74 -19.00 -4.76
C PRO A 180 -9.68 -17.91 -4.53
N VAL A 181 -9.98 -16.97 -3.61
CA VAL A 181 -9.14 -15.79 -3.34
C VAL A 181 -8.69 -15.71 -1.87
N VAL A 182 -7.58 -15.02 -1.62
CA VAL A 182 -7.11 -14.72 -0.25
C VAL A 182 -6.52 -13.31 -0.11
N GLY A 183 -7.01 -12.54 0.86
CA GLY A 183 -6.47 -11.22 1.21
C GLY A 183 -5.29 -11.34 2.19
N ALA A 184 -4.11 -11.75 1.69
CA ALA A 184 -2.99 -12.19 2.53
C ALA A 184 -1.85 -11.17 2.74
N VAL A 185 -1.92 -9.97 2.13
CA VAL A 185 -0.82 -8.96 2.15
C VAL A 185 -1.37 -7.53 2.12
N PRO A 186 -0.66 -6.53 2.70
CA PRO A 186 -1.15 -5.14 2.85
C PRO A 186 -0.88 -4.24 1.62
N TYR A 187 -0.91 -4.83 0.43
CA TYR A 187 -0.71 -4.15 -0.85
C TYR A 187 -1.54 -4.84 -1.94
N GLU A 188 -1.65 -4.21 -3.11
CA GLU A 188 -2.28 -4.78 -4.29
C GLU A 188 -1.37 -5.88 -4.88
N ALA A 189 -1.78 -7.14 -4.69
CA ALA A 189 -1.05 -8.32 -5.14
C ALA A 189 -1.59 -8.89 -6.46
N CYS A 190 -2.89 -8.70 -6.73
CA CYS A 190 -3.47 -9.01 -8.02
C CYS A 190 -4.07 -7.74 -8.63
N THR A 191 -3.66 -7.38 -9.85
CA THR A 191 -4.22 -6.26 -10.61
C THR A 191 -5.45 -6.73 -11.41
N PRO A 192 -6.31 -5.83 -11.90
CA PRO A 192 -7.42 -6.19 -12.79
C PRO A 192 -6.94 -7.04 -13.98
N THR A 193 -5.85 -6.66 -14.63
CA THR A 193 -5.22 -7.40 -15.74
C THR A 193 -4.86 -8.84 -15.37
N GLY A 194 -4.15 -9.02 -14.25
CA GLY A 194 -3.73 -10.36 -13.80
C GLY A 194 -4.93 -11.24 -13.45
N ALA A 195 -5.94 -10.69 -12.78
CA ALA A 195 -7.19 -11.37 -12.50
C ALA A 195 -7.92 -11.79 -13.78
N ALA A 196 -7.97 -10.93 -14.79
CA ALA A 196 -8.63 -11.18 -16.07
C ALA A 196 -7.94 -12.26 -16.91
N ILE A 197 -6.60 -12.23 -16.98
CA ILE A 197 -5.82 -13.25 -17.68
C ILE A 197 -6.02 -14.61 -16.99
N ILE A 198 -5.94 -14.68 -15.66
CA ILE A 198 -6.24 -15.91 -14.90
C ILE A 198 -7.67 -16.38 -15.17
N ALA A 199 -8.67 -15.51 -15.04
CA ALA A 199 -10.09 -15.85 -15.21
C ALA A 199 -10.47 -16.28 -16.63
N ALA A 200 -9.68 -15.90 -17.65
CA ALA A 200 -9.86 -16.31 -19.04
C ALA A 200 -9.06 -17.57 -19.42
N ALA A 201 -7.87 -17.75 -18.84
CA ALA A 201 -6.99 -18.89 -19.11
C ALA A 201 -7.31 -20.13 -18.26
N ALA A 202 -7.64 -19.95 -16.98
CA ALA A 202 -7.87 -21.04 -16.03
C ALA A 202 -9.20 -21.76 -16.33
N SER A 203 -9.10 -23.08 -16.36
CA SER A 203 -10.23 -24.01 -16.57
C SER A 203 -10.69 -24.71 -15.29
N ASP A 204 -9.89 -24.63 -14.23
CA ASP A 204 -10.12 -25.22 -12.90
C ASP A 204 -9.25 -24.50 -11.85
N TYR A 205 -9.57 -24.64 -10.57
CA TYR A 205 -8.86 -23.99 -9.47
C TYR A 205 -8.54 -24.93 -8.31
N GLY A 206 -7.28 -24.97 -7.89
CA GLY A 206 -6.85 -25.77 -6.75
C GLY A 206 -5.34 -26.03 -6.67
N SER A 207 -5.00 -27.12 -5.98
CA SER A 207 -3.64 -27.67 -5.92
C SER A 207 -3.12 -28.06 -7.30
N MET A 208 -1.79 -28.07 -7.45
CA MET A 208 -1.14 -28.59 -8.67
C MET A 208 -1.63 -30.02 -8.97
N PRO A 209 -2.08 -30.32 -10.21
CA PRO A 209 -2.52 -31.67 -10.58
C PRO A 209 -1.33 -32.65 -10.59
N GLU A 210 -1.62 -33.96 -10.57
CA GLU A 210 -0.57 -34.96 -10.72
C GLU A 210 0.01 -34.90 -12.14
N MET A 211 1.22 -34.34 -12.28
CA MET A 211 1.85 -34.07 -13.57
C MET A 211 3.36 -34.33 -13.52
N ILE A 212 3.90 -34.77 -14.65
CA ILE A 212 5.34 -34.76 -14.89
C ILE A 212 5.67 -33.36 -15.40
N VAL A 213 6.43 -32.59 -14.60
CA VAL A 213 6.86 -31.24 -14.93
C VAL A 213 7.97 -31.30 -16.00
N GLU A 214 7.83 -30.48 -17.03
CA GLU A 214 8.73 -30.43 -18.19
C GLU A 214 9.39 -29.04 -18.35
N ARG A 215 8.67 -27.96 -18.01
CA ARG A 215 9.19 -26.58 -17.97
C ARG A 215 8.60 -25.84 -16.78
N ILE A 216 9.34 -24.86 -16.26
CA ILE A 216 8.86 -23.90 -15.25
C ILE A 216 9.29 -22.52 -15.73
N GLY A 217 8.38 -21.56 -15.74
CA GLY A 217 8.70 -20.15 -15.90
C GLY A 217 8.33 -19.35 -14.65
N VAL A 218 9.17 -18.39 -14.29
CA VAL A 218 9.01 -17.53 -13.12
C VAL A 218 8.97 -16.07 -13.56
N GLY A 219 7.79 -15.47 -13.51
CA GLY A 219 7.53 -14.10 -13.94
C GLY A 219 7.51 -13.11 -12.79
N ALA A 220 8.26 -12.02 -12.91
CA ALA A 220 8.47 -11.05 -11.84
C ALA A 220 7.73 -9.73 -12.09
N GLY A 221 7.00 -9.25 -11.07
CA GLY A 221 6.27 -7.99 -11.17
C GLY A 221 7.15 -6.77 -10.93
N GLY A 222 6.66 -5.59 -11.35
CA GLY A 222 7.34 -4.31 -11.20
C GLY A 222 7.62 -3.90 -9.75
N ARG A 223 6.75 -4.28 -8.80
CA ARG A 223 6.96 -4.08 -7.35
C ARG A 223 7.84 -5.19 -6.76
N ASP A 224 8.64 -4.85 -5.73
CA ASP A 224 9.43 -5.78 -4.93
C ASP A 224 9.10 -5.56 -3.42
N PRO A 225 7.98 -6.12 -2.93
CA PRO A 225 7.45 -5.87 -1.59
C PRO A 225 8.12 -6.78 -0.55
N LYS A 226 8.50 -6.20 0.59
CA LYS A 226 9.33 -6.85 1.63
C LYS A 226 8.69 -8.07 2.27
N GLU A 227 7.40 -8.25 2.11
CA GLU A 227 6.59 -9.32 2.68
C GLU A 227 6.67 -10.62 1.86
N ARG A 228 6.90 -10.56 0.53
CA ARG A 228 6.86 -11.73 -0.36
C ARG A 228 7.58 -11.46 -1.68
N ALA A 229 8.33 -12.45 -2.18
CA ALA A 229 8.88 -12.39 -3.54
C ALA A 229 7.73 -12.25 -4.55
N ASN A 230 7.69 -11.14 -5.29
CA ASN A 230 6.60 -10.84 -6.21
C ASN A 230 6.77 -11.59 -7.54
N LEU A 231 6.53 -12.90 -7.50
CA LEU A 231 6.79 -13.86 -8.56
C LEU A 231 5.58 -14.77 -8.83
N LEU A 232 5.04 -14.73 -10.05
CA LEU A 232 4.10 -15.73 -10.56
C LEU A 232 4.90 -16.93 -11.08
N ARG A 233 4.46 -18.16 -10.82
CA ARG A 233 5.09 -19.37 -11.41
C ARG A 233 4.12 -20.09 -12.33
N LEU A 234 4.58 -20.38 -13.54
CA LEU A 234 3.89 -21.18 -14.54
C LEU A 234 4.61 -22.54 -14.64
N VAL A 235 4.00 -23.59 -14.09
CA VAL A 235 4.54 -24.96 -14.10
C VAL A 235 3.88 -25.72 -15.25
N ILE A 236 4.66 -26.15 -16.24
CA ILE A 236 4.18 -26.79 -17.47
C ILE A 236 4.64 -28.24 -17.51
N GLY A 237 3.80 -29.12 -18.04
CA GLY A 237 4.19 -30.47 -18.40
C GLY A 237 3.00 -31.30 -18.84
N ARG A 238 3.01 -32.57 -18.48
CA ARG A 238 1.97 -33.53 -18.91
C ARG A 238 1.34 -34.26 -17.74
N GLU A 239 0.02 -34.38 -17.79
CA GLU A 239 -0.77 -35.05 -16.77
C GLU A 239 -0.38 -36.53 -16.63
N VAL A 240 -0.26 -36.99 -15.39
CA VAL A 240 -0.16 -38.42 -15.07
C VAL A 240 -1.57 -38.99 -15.16
N ALA A 241 -1.87 -39.66 -16.28
CA ALA A 241 -3.13 -40.38 -16.41
C ALA A 241 -3.28 -41.37 -15.24
N PRO A 242 -4.39 -41.35 -14.48
CA PRO A 242 -4.51 -42.10 -13.24
C PRO A 242 -4.30 -43.58 -13.52
N ALA A 243 -3.31 -44.16 -12.85
CA ALA A 243 -2.91 -45.55 -13.08
C ALA A 243 -4.14 -46.46 -12.97
N ARG A 244 -4.52 -47.10 -14.08
CA ARG A 244 -5.61 -48.09 -14.08
C ARG A 244 -5.29 -49.11 -13.00
N ARG A 245 -6.06 -49.10 -11.92
CA ARG A 245 -5.99 -50.12 -10.87
C ARG A 245 -6.48 -51.43 -11.49
N THR A 246 -5.56 -52.14 -12.14
CA THR A 246 -5.72 -53.55 -12.50
C THR A 246 -5.81 -54.32 -11.20
N GLY A 247 -7.01 -54.40 -10.65
CA GLY A 247 -7.33 -55.16 -9.45
C GLY A 247 -7.18 -56.64 -9.75
N THR A 248 -5.95 -57.13 -9.77
CA THR A 248 -5.64 -58.56 -9.73
C THR A 248 -6.14 -59.06 -8.39
N ALA A 249 -7.37 -59.57 -8.39
CA ALA A 249 -8.04 -60.04 -7.18
C ALA A 249 -7.29 -61.27 -6.64
N HIS A 250 -6.36 -61.04 -5.72
CA HIS A 250 -5.70 -62.10 -4.96
C HIS A 250 -6.71 -62.72 -3.99
N VAL A 251 -7.48 -63.68 -4.51
CA VAL A 251 -8.38 -64.52 -3.72
C VAL A 251 -7.56 -65.32 -2.72
N HIS A 252 -7.45 -64.81 -1.49
CA HIS A 252 -6.97 -65.58 -0.36
C HIS A 252 -7.99 -66.68 -0.05
N ARG A 253 -7.80 -67.85 -0.65
CA ARG A 253 -8.60 -69.05 -0.38
C ARG A 253 -8.29 -69.56 1.03
N THR A 254 -8.98 -69.01 2.01
CA THR A 254 -8.98 -69.50 3.40
C THR A 254 -9.58 -70.90 3.46
N GLY A 255 -8.97 -71.78 4.26
CA GLY A 255 -9.38 -73.17 4.41
C GLY A 255 -10.60 -73.37 5.32
N ASN A 256 -11.71 -72.68 5.07
CA ASN A 256 -13.05 -72.99 5.60
C ASN A 256 -14.10 -72.25 4.77
N GLY A 257 -15.10 -72.97 4.25
CA GLY A 257 -15.94 -72.52 3.14
C GLY A 257 -17.10 -71.59 3.52
N HIS A 258 -16.82 -70.30 3.69
CA HIS A 258 -17.83 -69.22 3.62
C HIS A 258 -17.25 -68.01 2.88
N ASP A 259 -17.82 -67.68 1.72
CA ASP A 259 -17.38 -66.55 0.90
C ASP A 259 -17.87 -65.21 1.47
N HIS A 260 -16.93 -64.28 1.68
CA HIS A 260 -17.22 -62.88 2.03
C HIS A 260 -16.30 -61.96 1.22
N GLU A 261 -16.88 -61.06 0.43
CA GLU A 261 -16.12 -60.00 -0.27
C GLU A 261 -15.70 -58.89 0.71
N ALA A 262 -14.42 -58.89 1.12
CA ALA A 262 -13.84 -57.86 1.98
C ALA A 262 -12.96 -56.89 1.16
N VAL A 263 -13.54 -55.78 0.70
CA VAL A 263 -12.79 -54.72 -0.01
C VAL A 263 -12.06 -53.81 0.98
N HIS A 264 -10.84 -54.20 1.36
CA HIS A 264 -9.97 -53.36 2.19
C HIS A 264 -9.40 -52.17 1.41
N GLY A 265 -10.06 -51.02 1.50
CA GLY A 265 -9.55 -49.75 1.01
C GLY A 265 -8.57 -49.11 2.00
N HIS A 266 -7.27 -49.19 1.75
CA HIS A 266 -6.27 -48.36 2.43
C HIS A 266 -6.35 -46.91 1.96
N GLY A 267 -7.25 -46.13 2.56
CA GLY A 267 -7.32 -44.67 2.38
C GLY A 267 -6.39 -43.96 3.36
N ALA A 268 -5.37 -43.26 2.86
CA ALA A 268 -4.49 -42.43 3.68
C ALA A 268 -5.09 -41.02 3.85
N THR A 269 -5.47 -40.71 5.09
CA THR A 269 -5.49 -39.36 5.69
C THR A 269 -5.97 -38.18 4.83
N GLY A 270 -7.26 -37.82 4.95
CA GLY A 270 -7.80 -36.53 4.52
C GLY A 270 -8.94 -36.09 5.45
N ALA A 271 -8.71 -35.11 6.30
CA ALA A 271 -9.66 -34.72 7.34
C ALA A 271 -10.76 -33.79 6.82
N ARG A 272 -12.01 -34.07 7.22
CA ARG A 272 -13.13 -33.11 7.28
C ARG A 272 -13.77 -33.28 8.66
N VAL A 273 -13.68 -32.26 9.51
CA VAL A 273 -14.70 -31.21 9.69
C VAL A 273 -15.99 -31.81 10.24
N HIS A 274 -16.24 -31.57 11.53
CA HIS A 274 -17.53 -31.81 12.16
C HIS A 274 -18.48 -30.66 11.84
N ASP A 275 -19.66 -30.98 11.33
CA ASP A 275 -20.88 -30.21 11.58
C ASP A 275 -21.96 -31.18 12.06
N GLY A 276 -22.53 -30.91 13.24
CA GLY A 276 -23.30 -31.89 14.01
C GLY A 276 -24.81 -31.65 13.98
N ALA A 277 -25.49 -32.12 12.93
CA ALA A 277 -26.95 -32.13 12.86
C ALA A 277 -27.50 -33.56 13.03
N THR A 278 -27.91 -33.92 14.24
CA THR A 278 -28.47 -35.23 14.56
C THR A 278 -29.99 -35.26 14.42
N HIS A 279 -30.49 -36.11 13.53
CA HIS A 279 -31.89 -36.53 13.49
C HIS A 279 -31.99 -38.00 13.93
N GLU A 280 -32.74 -38.26 15.01
CA GLU A 280 -33.27 -39.59 15.32
C GLU A 280 -34.78 -39.62 15.07
N HIS A 281 -35.33 -40.82 14.85
CA HIS A 281 -36.70 -41.02 14.35
C HIS A 281 -37.60 -41.79 15.33
N ALA A 282 -38.90 -41.46 15.24
CA ALA A 282 -40.06 -42.31 15.54
C ALA A 282 -40.45 -42.61 17.01
N SER A 283 -41.38 -41.80 17.53
CA SER A 283 -42.83 -42.15 17.69
C SER A 283 -43.29 -43.40 18.47
N PRO A 284 -44.54 -43.42 18.98
CA PRO A 284 -45.38 -42.32 19.51
C PRO A 284 -46.18 -42.70 20.80
N ALA A 285 -47.14 -41.84 21.19
CA ALA A 285 -48.17 -41.96 22.26
C ALA A 285 -47.81 -41.33 23.63
N ALA A 286 -48.72 -40.66 24.36
CA ALA A 286 -50.06 -40.12 24.02
C ALA A 286 -50.56 -39.06 25.05
N HIS A 287 -51.71 -38.44 24.74
CA HIS A 287 -52.61 -37.65 25.60
C HIS A 287 -52.29 -36.17 25.95
N HIS A 288 -53.38 -35.42 26.11
CA HIS A 288 -53.48 -33.97 26.30
C HIS A 288 -53.23 -33.52 27.75
N GLY A 289 -52.91 -32.24 27.97
CA GLY A 289 -52.89 -31.60 29.30
C GLY A 289 -52.71 -30.07 29.25
N HIS A 290 -53.73 -29.34 29.69
CA HIS A 290 -53.95 -27.89 29.52
C HIS A 290 -52.87 -26.90 30.03
N SER A 291 -52.96 -25.67 29.48
CA SER A 291 -52.48 -24.37 29.99
C SER A 291 -52.95 -24.08 31.44
N HIS A 292 -52.31 -23.21 32.26
CA HIS A 292 -52.12 -21.76 32.06
C HIS A 292 -51.12 -21.07 33.05
N SER A 293 -50.54 -19.95 32.59
CA SER A 293 -50.16 -18.70 33.31
C SER A 293 -49.30 -18.66 34.60
N VAL A 294 -48.13 -17.99 34.49
CA VAL A 294 -47.56 -16.83 35.27
C VAL A 294 -48.34 -16.24 36.48
N PRO A 295 -47.71 -15.53 37.47
CA PRO A 295 -46.46 -14.72 37.34
C PRO A 295 -45.42 -14.66 38.50
N SER A 296 -44.25 -14.11 38.14
CA SER A 296 -43.30 -13.21 38.85
C SER A 296 -43.18 -13.10 40.39
N ALA A 297 -41.92 -13.09 40.87
CA ALA A 297 -41.43 -12.18 41.93
C ALA A 297 -39.90 -11.96 41.83
N GLU A 298 -39.39 -10.82 42.33
CA GLU A 298 -37.96 -10.46 42.34
C GLU A 298 -37.26 -10.69 43.71
N ARG A 299 -35.91 -10.55 43.69
CA ARG A 299 -34.97 -10.03 44.73
C ARG A 299 -34.11 -11.03 45.52
N GLY A 300 -32.87 -10.62 45.81
CA GLY A 300 -32.15 -11.04 47.02
C GLY A 300 -30.68 -11.47 46.89
N SER A 301 -29.76 -10.55 46.62
CA SER A 301 -28.38 -10.63 47.16
C SER A 301 -28.36 -10.04 48.59
N PRO A 302 -27.30 -10.14 49.43
CA PRO A 302 -25.94 -10.66 49.18
C PRO A 302 -25.33 -11.50 50.35
N ALA A 303 -23.98 -11.60 50.35
CA ALA A 303 -23.07 -11.71 51.52
C ALA A 303 -22.53 -13.10 51.98
N ALA A 304 -21.30 -13.38 51.54
CA ALA A 304 -20.09 -13.59 52.36
C ALA A 304 -20.08 -14.48 53.62
N HIS A 305 -19.34 -15.59 53.53
CA HIS A 305 -18.28 -16.05 54.46
C HIS A 305 -17.31 -16.94 53.65
N GLY A 306 -16.05 -17.22 54.02
CA GLY A 306 -15.26 -16.76 55.17
C GLY A 306 -14.31 -17.88 55.64
N HIS A 307 -13.01 -17.61 55.72
CA HIS A 307 -11.93 -18.57 56.11
C HIS A 307 -11.71 -19.74 55.10
N GLY A 308 -10.56 -20.42 55.06
CA GLY A 308 -9.26 -20.12 55.68
C GLY A 308 -8.44 -21.36 56.07
N TYR A 309 -7.12 -21.28 55.89
CA TYR A 309 -6.04 -22.15 56.42
C TYR A 309 -5.69 -23.52 55.80
N SER A 310 -4.36 -23.73 55.78
CA SER A 310 -3.59 -24.99 55.88
C SER A 310 -3.45 -25.94 54.68
N ALA A 311 -2.25 -25.93 54.10
CA ALA A 311 -1.58 -27.14 53.60
C ALA A 311 -1.03 -27.97 54.79
N PRO A 312 -0.55 -29.21 54.54
CA PRO A 312 0.90 -29.40 54.60
C PRO A 312 1.48 -30.24 53.44
N ALA A 313 2.81 -30.40 53.42
CA ALA A 313 3.58 -31.02 52.33
C ALA A 313 4.17 -32.39 52.69
N HIS A 314 4.66 -33.12 51.67
CA HIS A 314 5.88 -33.96 51.63
C HIS A 314 6.22 -34.15 50.13
N GLY A 315 7.46 -34.05 49.64
CA GLY A 315 8.58 -35.01 49.80
C GLY A 315 8.65 -35.91 48.55
N HIS A 316 9.78 -36.16 47.86
CA HIS A 316 11.20 -36.02 48.22
C HIS A 316 12.15 -35.98 46.98
N THR A 317 13.40 -35.54 47.23
CA THR A 317 14.68 -35.89 46.54
C THR A 317 14.91 -35.64 45.04
N SER A 318 15.86 -34.73 44.76
CA SER A 318 16.82 -34.75 43.64
C SER A 318 17.82 -35.92 43.76
N PRO A 319 18.69 -36.17 42.74
CA PRO A 319 20.01 -35.50 42.68
C PRO A 319 20.38 -35.06 41.23
N ALA A 320 21.00 -33.90 40.96
CA ALA A 320 22.45 -33.55 41.06
C ALA A 320 23.10 -33.46 39.66
N GLU A 321 24.21 -32.75 39.39
CA GLU A 321 24.94 -31.56 39.93
C GLU A 321 25.94 -31.17 38.79
N ASP A 322 26.70 -30.07 38.74
CA ASP A 322 26.91 -28.89 39.62
C ASP A 322 26.07 -27.68 39.10
N GLY A 323 26.38 -26.36 39.12
CA GLY A 323 27.55 -25.51 39.48
C GLY A 323 28.40 -25.06 38.25
N ASP A 324 28.97 -23.85 38.16
CA ASP A 324 28.91 -22.62 38.99
C ASP A 324 29.15 -21.38 38.08
N ALA A 325 28.55 -20.19 38.28
CA ALA A 325 28.98 -19.07 39.17
C ALA A 325 30.42 -18.53 38.92
N HIS A 326 30.72 -17.22 38.92
CA HIS A 326 29.90 -15.99 39.07
C HIS A 326 30.66 -14.74 38.53
N ASP A 327 29.91 -13.65 38.26
CA ASP A 327 30.31 -12.22 38.32
C ASP A 327 31.33 -11.58 37.35
N HIS A 328 31.43 -10.24 37.50
CA HIS A 328 31.91 -9.22 36.56
C HIS A 328 33.43 -8.92 36.67
N ASP A 329 34.03 -8.33 35.62
CA ASP A 329 34.34 -6.87 35.62
C ASP A 329 34.69 -6.31 34.22
N HIS A 330 34.99 -5.02 34.15
CA HIS A 330 35.55 -4.27 32.99
C HIS A 330 36.95 -4.82 32.55
N ASP A 331 37.57 -4.47 31.41
CA ASP A 331 37.80 -3.11 30.87
C ASP A 331 38.32 -3.07 29.39
N HIS A 332 38.96 -1.95 29.02
CA HIS A 332 39.27 -1.42 27.69
C HIS A 332 40.44 -2.01 26.83
N ASP A 333 40.38 -1.64 25.54
CA ASP A 333 41.47 -1.26 24.62
C ASP A 333 42.24 -2.23 23.67
N HIS A 334 42.72 -1.56 22.61
CA HIS A 334 43.64 -1.85 21.49
C HIS A 334 44.71 -2.96 21.64
N ASP A 335 45.10 -3.63 20.53
CA ASP A 335 46.12 -3.09 19.60
C ASP A 335 46.26 -3.83 18.25
N HIS A 336 47.22 -3.39 17.41
CA HIS A 336 47.56 -3.85 16.05
C HIS A 336 48.41 -5.15 15.97
N ASP A 337 48.25 -5.91 14.88
CA ASP A 337 49.29 -6.15 13.84
C ASP A 337 48.75 -7.13 12.75
N HIS A 338 48.82 -6.81 11.45
CA HIS A 338 49.95 -6.98 10.51
C HIS A 338 50.33 -8.44 10.15
N ASP A 339 50.06 -8.81 8.90
CA ASP A 339 51.01 -9.59 8.08
C ASP A 339 50.97 -9.08 6.62
N GLN A 340 52.02 -9.35 5.83
CA GLN A 340 52.22 -8.85 4.47
C GLN A 340 52.71 -9.94 3.51
N THR A 341 52.10 -10.06 2.33
CA THR A 341 52.78 -10.62 1.15
C THR A 341 52.51 -9.74 -0.07
N ALA A 342 53.57 -9.20 -0.68
CA ALA A 342 53.49 -8.22 -1.76
C ALA A 342 53.64 -8.83 -3.17
N SER A 343 53.12 -8.15 -4.19
CA SER A 343 53.64 -8.21 -5.57
C SER A 343 53.17 -7.00 -6.41
N ALA A 344 54.14 -6.24 -6.91
CA ALA A 344 54.02 -5.19 -7.93
C ALA A 344 55.36 -5.11 -8.68
N PRO A 345 55.46 -4.56 -9.92
CA PRO A 345 55.79 -3.12 -9.99
C PRO A 345 55.35 -2.36 -11.27
N GLY A 346 55.34 -1.02 -11.16
CA GLY A 346 55.51 -0.07 -12.30
C GLY A 346 54.33 0.90 -12.53
N ARG A 347 54.55 2.20 -12.81
CA ARG A 347 55.82 2.96 -12.93
C ARG A 347 55.58 4.48 -12.76
N GLU A 348 56.53 5.14 -12.07
CA GLU A 348 57.06 6.51 -12.31
C GLU A 348 56.13 7.74 -12.11
N SER A 349 56.74 8.93 -12.07
CA SER A 349 56.28 10.11 -11.28
C SER A 349 56.40 11.46 -12.01
N PRO A 350 55.75 12.54 -11.52
CA PRO A 350 56.05 13.93 -11.88
C PRO A 350 56.82 14.71 -10.79
N THR A 351 57.51 15.79 -11.16
CA THR A 351 58.43 16.57 -10.29
C THR A 351 58.08 18.05 -10.08
N ARG A 352 58.26 18.52 -8.84
CA ARG A 352 58.52 19.90 -8.31
C ARG A 352 58.42 21.16 -9.23
N GLN A 353 57.66 22.16 -8.74
CA GLN A 353 58.07 23.51 -8.25
C GLN A 353 59.14 24.36 -9.01
N PRO A 354 59.16 25.73 -8.92
CA PRO A 354 58.85 26.58 -7.76
C PRO A 354 58.11 27.92 -8.09
N GLY A 355 58.22 28.97 -7.24
CA GLY A 355 57.69 30.34 -7.48
C GLY A 355 58.30 31.42 -6.56
N HIS A 356 57.93 32.71 -6.74
CA HIS A 356 58.24 33.84 -5.81
C HIS A 356 57.41 35.13 -6.12
N ASN A 357 57.62 36.20 -5.33
CA ASN A 357 56.87 37.48 -5.31
C ASN A 357 57.29 38.45 -6.47
N SER A 358 56.83 39.71 -6.67
CA SER A 358 56.07 40.69 -5.84
C SER A 358 55.48 41.87 -6.63
N HIS A 359 54.41 42.50 -6.09
CA HIS A 359 53.97 43.92 -6.20
C HIS A 359 53.93 44.71 -7.53
N ALA A 360 52.75 45.27 -7.83
CA ALA A 360 52.53 46.61 -8.41
C ALA A 360 51.17 47.19 -7.93
N ARG A 361 50.93 48.50 -8.14
CA ARG A 361 49.65 49.21 -7.89
C ARG A 361 49.39 50.19 -9.05
N GLU A 362 48.14 50.35 -9.48
CA GLU A 362 47.54 51.61 -10.00
C GLU A 362 46.00 51.42 -10.20
N ASP A 363 45.29 52.47 -10.62
CA ASP A 363 43.94 52.77 -10.11
C ASP A 363 42.71 52.47 -11.00
N ALA A 364 41.55 52.39 -10.29
CA ALA A 364 40.17 52.72 -10.70
C ALA A 364 39.40 51.79 -11.68
N PRO A 365 38.06 51.89 -11.77
CA PRO A 365 37.09 52.49 -10.83
C PRO A 365 36.09 51.46 -10.25
N ALA A 366 35.26 51.88 -9.29
CA ALA A 366 34.19 51.03 -8.75
C ALA A 366 32.96 50.96 -9.68
N ALA A 367 32.43 49.75 -9.89
CA ALA A 367 31.11 49.49 -10.46
C ALA A 367 30.37 48.50 -9.55
N ALA A 368 29.06 48.68 -9.36
CA ALA A 368 28.29 47.88 -8.42
C ALA A 368 28.07 46.44 -8.94
N GLN A 369 28.53 45.44 -8.19
CA GLN A 369 28.07 44.07 -8.36
C GLN A 369 26.83 43.86 -7.49
N GLU A 370 25.68 43.80 -8.15
CA GLU A 370 24.46 43.27 -7.55
C GLU A 370 24.75 41.85 -7.05
N HIS A 371 24.66 41.64 -5.73
CA HIS A 371 24.70 40.30 -5.17
C HIS A 371 23.39 39.61 -5.53
N GLN A 372 23.37 38.94 -6.68
CA GLN A 372 22.38 37.91 -6.98
C GLN A 372 22.49 36.87 -5.88
N ASN A 373 21.55 36.93 -4.93
CA ASN A 373 21.57 36.12 -3.73
C ASN A 373 21.21 34.69 -4.11
N ALA A 374 22.22 33.92 -4.51
CA ALA A 374 22.05 32.56 -5.02
C ALA A 374 21.32 31.72 -3.98
N ALA A 375 20.06 31.38 -4.29
CA ALA A 375 19.21 30.63 -3.38
C ALA A 375 19.85 29.26 -3.13
N VAL A 376 20.36 29.05 -1.92
CA VAL A 376 20.82 27.74 -1.46
C VAL A 376 19.65 26.77 -1.64
N PRO A 377 19.81 25.65 -2.36
CA PRO A 377 18.71 24.73 -2.61
C PRO A 377 18.15 24.25 -1.27
N SER A 378 16.89 24.59 -0.99
CA SER A 378 16.24 24.25 0.27
C SER A 378 16.14 22.73 0.37
N ALA A 379 16.88 22.14 1.30
CA ALA A 379 16.90 20.70 1.51
C ALA A 379 15.48 20.17 1.78
N LYS A 380 15.16 19.00 1.22
CA LYS A 380 13.78 18.48 1.20
C LYS A 380 13.26 18.19 2.63
N PRO A 381 11.97 18.42 2.91
CA PRO A 381 11.38 18.02 4.19
C PRO A 381 11.50 16.51 4.40
N VAL A 382 11.66 16.09 5.65
CA VAL A 382 11.96 14.72 6.05
C VAL A 382 10.88 14.18 6.96
N VAL A 383 10.43 12.95 6.69
CA VAL A 383 9.68 12.15 7.65
C VAL A 383 10.65 11.28 8.44
N ILE A 384 10.57 11.34 9.76
CA ILE A 384 11.28 10.46 10.69
C ILE A 384 10.25 9.51 11.29
N GLU A 385 10.57 8.22 11.33
CA GLU A 385 9.68 7.19 11.88
C GLU A 385 10.40 6.27 12.87
N THR A 386 9.66 5.80 13.87
CA THR A 386 10.09 4.69 14.73
C THR A 386 8.89 3.89 15.22
N ASN A 387 9.11 2.61 15.56
CA ASN A 387 8.05 1.70 16.03
C ASN A 387 8.26 1.43 17.53
N VAL A 388 7.17 1.48 18.30
CA VAL A 388 7.20 1.46 19.77
C VAL A 388 6.11 0.53 20.31
N ASP A 389 6.51 -0.59 20.93
CA ASP A 389 5.61 -1.65 21.46
C ASP A 389 5.54 -1.73 23.00
N ASP A 390 6.24 -0.85 23.72
CA ASP A 390 6.45 -0.92 25.17
C ASP A 390 6.27 0.41 25.94
N LEU A 391 5.94 1.52 25.26
CA LEU A 391 5.63 2.80 25.91
C LEU A 391 4.23 2.81 26.54
N ASP A 392 4.10 3.31 27.77
CA ASP A 392 2.81 3.54 28.43
C ASP A 392 1.93 4.49 27.58
N PRO A 393 0.72 4.07 27.16
CA PRO A 393 -0.11 4.88 26.27
C PRO A 393 -0.49 6.28 26.80
N ARG A 394 -0.40 6.51 28.12
CA ARG A 394 -0.67 7.81 28.76
C ARG A 394 0.43 8.84 28.48
N LEU A 395 1.61 8.41 28.01
CA LEU A 395 2.74 9.29 27.68
C LEU A 395 2.66 9.85 26.27
N TRP A 396 1.84 9.27 25.38
CA TRP A 396 1.73 9.70 23.98
C TRP A 396 1.40 11.18 23.78
N PRO A 397 0.45 11.81 24.50
CA PRO A 397 0.17 13.24 24.35
C PRO A 397 1.38 14.12 24.67
N ALA A 398 2.17 13.75 25.69
CA ALA A 398 3.38 14.47 26.08
C ALA A 398 4.51 14.28 25.06
N ALA A 399 4.65 13.08 24.49
CA ALA A 399 5.61 12.80 23.42
C ALA A 399 5.31 13.60 22.15
N LEU A 400 4.05 13.58 21.68
CA LEU A 400 3.64 14.36 20.50
C LEU A 400 3.81 15.88 20.73
N ALA A 401 3.42 16.39 21.90
CA ALA A 401 3.64 17.80 22.26
C ALA A 401 5.14 18.18 22.28
N ALA A 402 6.01 17.31 22.80
CA ALA A 402 7.46 17.53 22.79
C ALA A 402 8.07 17.54 21.37
N LEU A 403 7.54 16.72 20.45
CA LEU A 403 7.98 16.67 19.07
C LEU A 403 7.60 17.95 18.30
N LEU A 404 6.37 18.44 18.49
CA LEU A 404 5.91 19.72 17.95
C LEU A 404 6.71 20.90 18.54
N ALA A 405 6.97 20.88 19.86
CA ALA A 405 7.82 21.88 20.53
C ALA A 405 9.29 21.85 20.06
N ALA A 406 9.78 20.70 19.59
CA ALA A 406 11.10 20.57 18.94
C ALA A 406 11.13 21.08 17.48
N GLY A 407 10.03 21.66 16.98
CA GLY A 407 9.94 22.26 15.65
C GLY A 407 9.42 21.33 14.55
N ALA A 408 8.88 20.15 14.90
CA ALA A 408 8.19 19.32 13.93
C ALA A 408 7.03 20.08 13.26
N SER A 409 6.86 19.87 11.96
CA SER A 409 5.75 20.43 11.19
C SER A 409 4.47 19.60 11.28
N ASP A 410 4.60 18.31 11.66
CA ASP A 410 3.50 17.43 12.05
C ASP A 410 4.07 16.24 12.87
N ALA A 411 3.28 15.64 13.76
CA ALA A 411 3.63 14.46 14.53
C ALA A 411 2.39 13.61 14.83
N TRP A 412 2.38 12.35 14.39
CA TRP A 412 1.20 11.47 14.54
C TRP A 412 1.59 10.02 14.83
N LEU A 413 0.59 9.21 15.20
CA LEU A 413 0.72 7.79 15.54
C LEU A 413 -0.11 6.94 14.59
N THR A 414 0.48 5.86 14.06
CA THR A 414 -0.26 4.80 13.35
C THR A 414 -0.24 3.53 14.19
N PRO A 415 -1.40 2.96 14.58
CA PRO A 415 -1.43 1.69 15.31
C PRO A 415 -1.00 0.54 14.38
N ILE A 416 -0.14 -0.34 14.88
CA ILE A 416 0.41 -1.49 14.16
C ILE A 416 0.44 -2.73 15.05
N LEU A 417 0.58 -3.91 14.44
CA LEU A 417 0.84 -5.17 15.13
C LEU A 417 2.29 -5.62 14.86
N MET A 418 3.08 -5.80 15.91
CA MET A 418 4.49 -6.20 15.84
C MET A 418 4.69 -7.68 16.19
N LYS A 419 5.92 -8.17 15.98
CA LYS A 419 6.37 -9.54 16.29
C LYS A 419 5.88 -10.00 17.67
N LYS A 420 5.51 -11.28 17.78
CA LYS A 420 4.83 -11.88 18.95
C LYS A 420 3.42 -11.32 19.21
N GLY A 421 2.75 -10.75 18.19
CA GLY A 421 1.37 -10.28 18.27
C GLY A 421 1.17 -9.05 19.16
N ARG A 422 2.19 -8.18 19.25
CA ARG A 422 2.17 -7.03 20.17
C ARG A 422 1.50 -5.81 19.53
N PRO A 423 0.45 -5.24 20.12
CA PRO A 423 -0.05 -3.92 19.73
C PRO A 423 1.02 -2.87 19.98
N ALA A 424 1.24 -2.01 18.99
CA ALA A 424 2.32 -1.02 19.01
C ALA A 424 1.91 0.21 18.19
N HIS A 425 2.70 1.27 18.23
CA HIS A 425 2.51 2.44 17.38
C HIS A 425 3.77 2.73 16.57
N THR A 426 3.60 3.04 15.29
CA THR A 426 4.61 3.82 14.55
C THR A 426 4.40 5.28 14.93
N VAL A 427 5.43 5.90 15.48
CA VAL A 427 5.53 7.36 15.61
C VAL A 427 6.06 7.90 14.29
N HIS A 428 5.35 8.84 13.69
CA HIS A 428 5.77 9.54 12.48
C HIS A 428 5.94 11.02 12.81
N VAL A 429 7.00 11.64 12.29
CA VAL A 429 7.29 13.05 12.52
C VAL A 429 7.75 13.71 11.23
N LEU A 430 6.94 14.63 10.70
CA LEU A 430 7.29 15.42 9.53
C LEU A 430 8.02 16.68 10.01
N CYS A 431 9.23 16.92 9.49
CA CYS A 431 10.06 18.04 9.91
C CYS A 431 10.86 18.62 8.73
N ARG A 432 11.41 19.82 8.92
CA ARG A 432 12.38 20.40 7.98
C ARG A 432 13.82 20.01 8.39
N PRO A 433 14.78 19.94 7.46
CA PRO A 433 16.16 19.54 7.75
C PRO A 433 16.82 20.26 8.92
N GLU A 434 16.56 21.56 9.09
CA GLU A 434 17.15 22.39 10.16
C GLU A 434 16.86 21.87 11.58
N VAL A 435 15.72 21.18 11.78
CA VAL A 435 15.24 20.74 13.10
C VAL A 435 15.37 19.24 13.33
N ILE A 436 15.88 18.46 12.36
CA ILE A 436 16.01 17.00 12.46
C ILE A 436 16.70 16.59 13.77
N THR A 437 17.82 17.24 14.13
CA THR A 437 18.58 16.92 15.35
C THR A 437 17.76 17.11 16.63
N ALA A 438 16.95 18.17 16.70
CA ALA A 438 16.06 18.42 17.83
C ALA A 438 14.93 17.39 17.90
N VAL A 439 14.30 17.07 16.77
CA VAL A 439 13.23 16.06 16.67
C VAL A 439 13.74 14.66 17.02
N ARG A 440 14.93 14.27 16.55
CA ARG A 440 15.56 12.97 16.91
C ARG A 440 15.85 12.90 18.41
N SER A 441 16.35 13.98 19.01
CA SER A 441 16.57 14.08 20.46
C SER A 441 15.26 13.95 21.24
N ALA A 442 14.18 14.61 20.80
CA ALA A 442 12.85 14.50 21.41
C ALA A 442 12.26 13.07 21.29
N LEU A 443 12.42 12.39 20.15
CA LEU A 443 12.01 10.99 19.99
C LEU A 443 12.68 10.07 21.02
N VAL A 444 14.00 10.14 21.19
CA VAL A 444 14.75 9.32 22.17
C VAL A 444 14.39 9.70 23.61
N ARG A 445 14.13 10.98 23.89
CA ARG A 445 13.85 11.48 25.25
C ARG A 445 12.43 11.19 25.73
N HIS A 446 11.45 11.10 24.82
CA HIS A 446 10.02 11.01 25.16
C HIS A 446 9.35 9.71 24.69
N THR A 447 10.09 8.76 24.12
CA THR A 447 9.61 7.40 23.81
C THR A 447 10.68 6.37 24.22
N THR A 448 10.31 5.10 24.26
CA THR A 448 11.23 3.95 24.50
C THR A 448 12.07 3.56 23.28
N THR A 449 12.12 4.40 22.24
CA THR A 449 12.81 4.05 20.98
C THR A 449 14.32 3.87 21.14
N ILE A 450 14.82 2.77 20.59
CA ILE A 450 16.26 2.48 20.42
C ILE A 450 16.79 2.82 19.03
N GLY A 451 15.94 3.29 18.11
CA GLY A 451 16.33 3.51 16.72
C GLY A 451 15.21 4.01 15.81
N MET A 452 15.57 4.82 14.83
CA MET A 452 14.63 5.50 13.93
C MET A 452 15.13 5.50 12.49
N ARG A 453 14.20 5.44 11.56
CA ARG A 453 14.42 5.58 10.11
C ARG A 453 13.99 6.98 9.69
N SER A 454 14.55 7.49 8.59
CA SER A 454 14.11 8.78 8.04
C SER A 454 14.31 8.82 6.54
N TYR A 455 13.38 9.45 5.83
CA TYR A 455 13.41 9.61 4.38
C TYR A 455 12.95 11.02 3.98
N GLU A 456 13.54 11.55 2.92
CA GLU A 456 13.10 12.80 2.29
C GLU A 456 11.76 12.58 1.60
N ILE A 457 10.91 13.62 1.60
CA ILE A 457 9.67 13.67 0.85
C ILE A 457 9.62 14.97 0.03
N GLU A 458 8.83 14.96 -1.04
CA GLU A 458 8.39 16.18 -1.68
C GLU A 458 7.03 16.59 -1.12
N LYS A 459 6.84 17.91 -0.93
CA LYS A 459 5.64 18.47 -0.32
C LYS A 459 5.11 19.59 -1.19
N TYR A 460 4.20 19.24 -2.10
CA TYR A 460 3.37 20.24 -2.75
C TYR A 460 2.51 20.93 -1.67
N ALA A 461 2.65 22.26 -1.56
CA ALA A 461 1.95 23.07 -0.59
C ALA A 461 1.53 24.37 -1.25
N LEU A 462 0.22 24.61 -1.28
CA LEU A 462 -0.37 25.88 -1.68
C LEU A 462 0.14 27.03 -0.82
N GLU A 463 0.18 28.23 -1.39
CA GLU A 463 0.45 29.45 -0.62
C GLU A 463 -0.63 29.62 0.46
N ARG A 464 -0.26 30.15 1.63
CA ARG A 464 -1.19 30.35 2.74
C ARG A 464 -1.19 31.79 3.20
N GLN A 465 -2.38 32.38 3.22
CA GLN A 465 -2.61 33.70 3.76
C GLN A 465 -3.55 33.59 4.96
N TYR A 466 -3.22 34.29 6.05
CA TYR A 466 -4.02 34.30 7.27
C TYR A 466 -4.82 35.60 7.33
N THR A 467 -6.14 35.47 7.39
CA THR A 467 -7.09 36.56 7.59
C THR A 467 -7.98 36.24 8.80
N HIS A 468 -8.94 37.10 9.12
CA HIS A 468 -9.90 36.88 10.20
C HIS A 468 -11.31 37.26 9.74
N VAL A 469 -12.32 36.57 10.27
CA VAL A 469 -13.74 36.93 10.14
C VAL A 469 -14.31 37.31 11.50
N ASP A 470 -15.27 38.23 11.52
CA ASP A 470 -15.97 38.62 12.75
C ASP A 470 -17.26 37.79 12.90
N VAL A 471 -17.37 37.05 14.00
CA VAL A 471 -18.61 36.37 14.42
C VAL A 471 -19.08 37.02 15.71
N ASP A 472 -20.11 37.85 15.58
CA ASP A 472 -20.81 38.54 16.67
C ASP A 472 -19.86 39.35 17.61
N GLY A 473 -18.81 39.95 17.04
CA GLY A 473 -17.78 40.71 17.77
C GLY A 473 -16.54 39.90 18.15
N HIS A 474 -16.47 38.61 17.80
CA HIS A 474 -15.29 37.77 17.99
C HIS A 474 -14.56 37.60 16.66
N ALA A 475 -13.30 38.05 16.60
CA ALA A 475 -12.41 37.73 15.49
C ALA A 475 -12.01 36.25 15.55
N ILE A 476 -12.21 35.54 14.45
CA ILE A 476 -11.85 34.12 14.28
C ILE A 476 -10.88 34.02 13.10
N GLY A 477 -9.72 33.41 13.32
CA GLY A 477 -8.71 33.19 12.30
C GLY A 477 -9.20 32.31 11.15
N VAL A 478 -8.76 32.63 9.95
CA VAL A 478 -9.05 31.90 8.71
C VAL A 478 -7.77 31.76 7.90
N LYS A 479 -7.39 30.51 7.66
CA LYS A 479 -6.28 30.11 6.80
C LYS A 479 -6.80 29.91 5.38
N LEU A 480 -6.55 30.88 4.52
CA LEU A 480 -6.76 30.78 3.08
C LEU A 480 -5.63 29.95 2.47
N ALA A 481 -5.96 29.11 1.49
CA ALA A 481 -5.00 28.41 0.64
C ALA A 481 -5.18 28.89 -0.80
N LEU A 482 -4.07 29.31 -1.44
CA LEU A 482 -4.08 29.92 -2.76
C LEU A 482 -3.34 29.06 -3.78
N GLU A 483 -3.92 28.93 -4.96
CA GLU A 483 -3.37 28.27 -6.14
C GLU A 483 -3.29 29.29 -7.28
N HIS A 484 -2.08 29.52 -7.82
CA HIS A 484 -1.81 30.57 -8.83
C HIS A 484 -2.25 32.00 -8.45
N GLY A 485 -2.54 32.26 -7.17
CA GLY A 485 -3.04 33.54 -6.65
C GLY A 485 -4.56 33.58 -6.43
N GLU A 486 -5.31 32.55 -6.85
CA GLU A 486 -6.74 32.41 -6.56
C GLU A 486 -6.95 31.63 -5.25
N VAL A 487 -7.93 32.04 -4.44
CA VAL A 487 -8.25 31.35 -3.17
C VAL A 487 -9.08 30.10 -3.46
N VAL A 488 -8.48 28.91 -3.29
CA VAL A 488 -9.14 27.62 -3.55
C VAL A 488 -9.69 26.94 -2.30
N ASN A 489 -9.26 27.37 -1.11
CA ASN A 489 -9.81 26.89 0.17
C ASN A 489 -9.67 27.96 1.28
N ALA A 490 -10.58 27.93 2.25
CA ALA A 490 -10.61 28.81 3.41
C ALA A 490 -11.01 27.99 4.66
N SER A 491 -10.03 27.69 5.51
CA SER A 491 -10.21 26.89 6.72
C SER A 491 -10.23 27.77 7.97
N VAL A 492 -11.33 27.71 8.72
CA VAL A 492 -11.49 28.39 10.02
C VAL A 492 -10.60 27.73 11.07
N GLU A 493 -9.88 28.54 11.87
CA GLU A 493 -9.06 28.01 12.96
C GLU A 493 -9.92 27.57 14.15
N TYR A 494 -9.67 26.35 14.63
CA TYR A 494 -10.54 25.66 15.58
C TYR A 494 -10.54 26.30 16.98
N GLU A 495 -9.38 26.73 17.47
CA GLU A 495 -9.25 27.26 18.83
C GLU A 495 -9.98 28.61 19.00
N ASP A 496 -9.86 29.50 18.02
CA ASP A 496 -10.61 30.77 17.99
C ASP A 496 -12.13 30.50 17.93
N ALA A 497 -12.56 29.57 17.08
CA ALA A 497 -13.97 29.21 16.98
C ALA A 497 -14.50 28.57 18.29
N ALA A 498 -13.69 27.79 19.00
CA ALA A 498 -14.01 27.22 20.31
C ALA A 498 -14.08 28.30 21.41
N ALA A 499 -13.16 29.27 21.40
CA ALA A 499 -13.18 30.41 22.31
C ALA A 499 -14.42 31.29 22.07
N ALA A 500 -14.72 31.64 20.81
CA ALA A 500 -15.90 32.40 20.43
C ALA A 500 -17.21 31.66 20.76
N ALA A 501 -17.31 30.36 20.49
CA ALA A 501 -18.45 29.53 20.86
C ALA A 501 -18.70 29.51 22.37
N THR A 502 -17.63 29.42 23.17
CA THR A 502 -17.69 29.47 24.64
C THR A 502 -18.16 30.84 25.12
N ALA A 503 -17.58 31.93 24.61
CA ALA A 503 -17.91 33.29 25.01
C ALA A 503 -19.35 33.69 24.64
N LEU A 504 -19.80 33.32 23.43
CA LEU A 504 -21.16 33.56 22.93
C LEU A 504 -22.21 32.59 23.52
N SER A 505 -21.79 31.55 24.25
CA SER A 505 -22.64 30.43 24.68
C SER A 505 -23.40 29.75 23.53
N ARG A 506 -22.78 29.66 22.35
CA ARG A 506 -23.35 29.09 21.12
C ARG A 506 -22.71 27.73 20.81
N PRO A 507 -23.43 26.75 20.21
CA PRO A 507 -22.83 25.47 19.85
C PRO A 507 -21.71 25.66 18.81
N LEU A 508 -20.53 25.09 19.05
CA LEU A 508 -19.33 25.26 18.21
C LEU A 508 -19.60 25.02 16.71
N LYS A 509 -20.37 23.98 16.36
CA LYS A 509 -20.75 23.70 14.97
C LYS A 509 -21.49 24.85 14.26
N VAL A 510 -22.19 25.71 15.00
CA VAL A 510 -22.90 26.89 14.46
C VAL A 510 -21.93 28.06 14.26
N VAL A 511 -20.99 28.26 15.19
CA VAL A 511 -19.95 29.29 15.09
C VAL A 511 -18.99 28.98 13.94
N ILE A 512 -18.55 27.72 13.81
CA ILE A 512 -17.78 27.26 12.64
C ILE A 512 -18.57 27.48 11.35
N ALA A 513 -19.85 27.08 11.27
CA ALA A 513 -20.64 27.27 10.06
C ALA A 513 -20.80 28.75 9.67
N GLN A 514 -20.99 29.65 10.64
CA GLN A 514 -21.06 31.10 10.39
C GLN A 514 -19.69 31.66 9.95
N ALA A 515 -18.59 31.27 10.62
CA ALA A 515 -17.25 31.67 10.25
C ALA A 515 -16.85 31.17 8.85
N THR A 516 -17.17 29.92 8.50
CA THR A 516 -16.94 29.35 7.17
C THR A 516 -17.78 30.07 6.11
N ALA A 517 -19.03 30.43 6.39
CA ALA A 517 -19.87 31.18 5.46
C ALA A 517 -19.33 32.60 5.18
N LEU A 518 -18.85 33.29 6.22
CA LEU A 518 -18.21 34.61 6.10
C LEU A 518 -16.86 34.51 5.37
N ALA A 519 -16.06 33.49 5.68
CA ALA A 519 -14.81 33.20 4.98
C ALA A 519 -15.05 32.91 3.50
N ALA A 520 -16.16 32.26 3.17
CA ALA A 520 -16.53 31.94 1.80
C ALA A 520 -16.95 33.15 0.96
N GLU A 521 -17.28 34.30 1.57
CA GLU A 521 -17.53 35.53 0.80
C GLU A 521 -16.24 36.07 0.14
N ALA A 522 -15.06 35.67 0.62
CA ALA A 522 -13.77 36.00 0.03
C ALA A 522 -13.45 35.19 -1.25
N TYR A 523 -14.25 34.17 -1.61
CA TYR A 523 -14.05 33.40 -2.85
C TYR A 523 -14.55 34.11 -4.12
N ARG A 524 -15.32 35.21 -4.01
CA ARG A 524 -16.03 35.79 -5.17
C ARG A 524 -15.06 36.40 -6.21
N PRO A 525 -14.97 35.86 -7.44
CA PRO A 525 -14.26 36.52 -8.53
C PRO A 525 -15.07 37.73 -9.01
N ASP A 526 -14.40 38.86 -9.22
CA ASP A 526 -14.94 40.08 -9.84
C ASP A 526 -16.34 40.58 -9.41
N SER A 527 -16.48 40.94 -8.13
CA SER A 527 -17.38 42.05 -7.77
C SER A 527 -16.64 43.38 -7.96
N GLY A 528 -16.65 43.93 -9.18
CA GLY A 528 -15.96 45.17 -9.56
C GLY A 528 -16.52 46.46 -8.93
N ALA A 529 -16.43 46.60 -7.61
CA ALA A 529 -16.89 47.78 -6.87
C ALA A 529 -16.16 47.99 -5.52
N GLY A 530 -15.04 48.72 -5.54
CA GLY A 530 -14.42 49.28 -4.34
C GLY A 530 -13.52 48.33 -3.54
N ALA A 531 -12.34 48.82 -3.14
CA ALA A 531 -11.48 48.09 -2.22
C ALA A 531 -12.09 48.07 -0.81
N LEU A 532 -12.26 46.87 -0.24
CA LEU A 532 -12.43 46.72 1.20
C LEU A 532 -11.14 47.21 1.90
N PRO A 533 -11.24 48.00 2.99
CA PRO A 533 -10.06 48.60 3.59
C PRO A 533 -9.22 47.53 4.31
N ILE A 534 -8.04 47.23 3.76
CA ILE A 534 -7.02 46.39 4.41
C ILE A 534 -6.48 47.15 5.64
N SER A 535 -7.16 47.03 6.78
CA SER A 535 -6.77 47.71 8.00
C SER A 535 -5.61 46.99 8.70
N CYS A 536 -4.38 47.35 8.32
CA CYS A 536 -3.20 47.02 9.10
C CYS A 536 -3.39 47.49 10.56
N PRO A 537 -3.05 46.70 11.60
CA PRO A 537 -3.35 47.03 12.99
C PRO A 537 -2.75 48.35 13.54
N HIS A 538 -1.80 48.97 12.84
CA HIS A 538 -1.02 50.10 13.36
C HIS A 538 -1.79 51.43 13.46
N ASP A 539 -2.76 51.73 12.59
CA ASP A 539 -3.36 53.07 12.51
C ASP A 539 -4.56 53.29 13.46
N ARG A 540 -5.26 52.22 13.88
CA ARG A 540 -6.41 52.34 14.82
C ARG A 540 -6.04 52.81 16.23
N PHE A 541 -4.75 52.97 16.55
CA PHE A 541 -4.29 53.50 17.84
C PHE A 541 -4.23 55.04 17.91
N ARG A 542 -4.29 55.76 16.77
CA ARG A 542 -4.09 57.22 16.75
C ARG A 542 -5.36 58.07 16.93
N GLU A 543 -6.54 57.57 16.58
CA GLU A 543 -7.79 58.35 16.66
C GLU A 543 -8.44 58.36 18.06
N ARG A 544 -7.95 57.53 19.00
CA ARG A 544 -8.55 57.40 20.35
C ARG A 544 -8.03 58.37 21.42
N LEU A 545 -7.07 59.23 21.09
CA LEU A 545 -6.52 60.26 21.98
C LEU A 545 -6.48 61.61 21.25
N GLY A 546 -7.46 62.48 21.55
CA GLY A 546 -7.76 63.69 20.78
C GLY A 546 -6.71 64.81 20.87
N PHE A 547 -5.59 64.65 20.15
CA PHE A 547 -4.61 65.72 19.93
C PHE A 547 -4.76 66.34 18.53
N GLN A 548 -5.09 67.63 18.48
CA GLN A 548 -4.93 68.43 17.26
C GLN A 548 -3.50 68.96 17.14
N ALA A 549 -2.90 68.85 15.95
CA ALA A 549 -1.61 69.41 15.59
C ALA A 549 -1.69 70.08 14.20
N PRO A 550 -0.84 71.08 13.89
CA PRO A 550 -1.29 72.23 13.11
C PRO A 550 -1.16 72.13 11.59
N ALA A 551 -2.01 72.88 10.88
CA ALA A 551 -1.96 73.02 9.44
C ALA A 551 -0.75 73.86 8.98
N HIS A 552 0.11 73.30 8.12
CA HIS A 552 1.16 74.03 7.42
C HIS A 552 1.02 73.93 5.90
N ARG A 553 1.35 75.03 5.21
CA ARG A 553 1.13 75.23 3.77
C ARG A 553 2.19 74.52 2.93
N ARG A 554 1.80 74.02 1.75
CA ARG A 554 2.72 73.60 0.68
C ARG A 554 3.56 74.79 0.17
N PRO A 555 4.89 74.66 0.02
CA PRO A 555 5.65 75.39 -0.98
C PRO A 555 5.30 74.92 -2.40
N ARG A 556 5.81 75.61 -3.44
CA ARG A 556 5.48 75.36 -4.85
C ARG A 556 6.74 75.49 -5.71
N LEU A 557 6.80 74.73 -6.81
CA LEU A 557 7.68 74.96 -7.98
C LEU A 557 9.20 74.72 -7.76
N PRO A 558 10.03 74.65 -8.84
CA PRO A 558 9.68 74.73 -10.27
C PRO A 558 10.10 73.53 -11.15
N ARG A 559 9.35 73.40 -12.26
CA ARG A 559 9.70 72.85 -13.60
C ARG A 559 10.67 71.66 -13.67
#